data_AF-A0A1M2Z979-F1
#
_entry.id   AF-A0A1M2Z979-F1
#
_cell.length_a   1.000
_cell.length_b   1.000
_cell.length_c   1.000
_cell.angle_alpha   90.00
_cell.angle_beta   90.00
_cell.angle_gamma   90.00
#
_symmetry.space_group_name_H-M   'P 1'
#
loop_
_entity.id
_entity.type
_entity.pdbx_description
1 polymer ?
#
loop_
_entity_poly.entity_id
_entity_poly.type
_entity_poly.pdbx_seq_one_letter_code
_entity_poly.pdbx_strand_id
1 'polypeptide(L)'
;MNLELFMTTMKEYKRFTDQLPIVFTKLIIDSCDEATYVAVQTRLMLLRKYTSKSSKNHVYFENIVEEAKKIYPDEAEFLDDIQKRFLKIITLSLEQILSNGTKLNLYQSIEDIMYGLYLHADQDRIQRLSYTNENMRFICTKKYVENVESIALELFDFFTKMDVQDVIEKDHVKAPIIYLGNLDSNDQKVKQSPYWENLYAYDATDEEVISQSQGLTQEECQILLTVELFLDELQNEKVSIETMKNIVFLPSINDWGDFTKATSFFNQISSPGFSNRVRFNEEKSAAYVRIIPEVKSAFIISTPHIIPDVYEVTLIKDENNQWRVFAFGGHVDPFIK
;
A
#
# COMPACT_ATOMS: atom_id res chain seq x y z
N MET A 1 -8.07 -19.57 6.25
CA MET A 1 -7.36 -18.41 6.83
C MET A 1 -5.85 -18.56 6.79
N ASN A 2 -5.23 -19.70 7.18
CA ASN A 2 -3.76 -19.77 7.17
C ASN A 2 -3.20 -19.75 5.73
N LEU A 3 -3.91 -20.37 4.77
CA LEU A 3 -3.55 -20.30 3.36
C LEU A 3 -3.62 -18.86 2.81
N GLU A 4 -4.69 -18.11 3.12
CA GLU A 4 -4.84 -16.69 2.74
C GLU A 4 -3.75 -15.82 3.37
N LEU A 5 -3.41 -16.05 4.65
CA LEU A 5 -2.30 -15.35 5.33
C LEU A 5 -0.95 -15.65 4.66
N PHE A 6 -0.70 -16.91 4.29
CA PHE A 6 0.49 -17.30 3.54
C PHE A 6 0.53 -16.59 2.18
N MET A 7 -0.55 -16.62 1.40
CA MET A 7 -0.65 -15.93 0.11
C MET A 7 -0.36 -14.43 0.26
N THR A 8 -1.00 -13.78 1.23
CA THR A 8 -0.80 -12.35 1.52
C THR A 8 0.67 -12.03 1.80
N THR A 9 1.30 -12.79 2.69
CA THR A 9 2.67 -12.54 3.14
C THR A 9 3.72 -12.94 2.09
N MET A 10 3.42 -13.91 1.23
CA MET A 10 4.29 -14.29 0.10
C MET A 10 4.20 -13.33 -1.08
N LYS A 11 3.02 -12.76 -1.37
CA LYS A 11 2.86 -11.70 -2.37
C LYS A 11 3.71 -10.48 -2.01
N GLU A 12 3.67 -10.06 -0.74
CA GLU A 12 4.54 -8.98 -0.23
C GLU A 12 6.02 -9.38 -0.25
N TYR A 13 6.35 -10.62 0.12
CA TYR A 13 7.72 -11.14 0.06
C TYR A 13 8.30 -11.04 -1.36
N LYS A 14 7.56 -11.46 -2.40
CA LYS A 14 7.99 -11.34 -3.80
C LYS A 14 8.21 -9.88 -4.18
N ARG A 15 7.23 -9.01 -3.91
CA ARG A 15 7.34 -7.56 -4.16
C ARG A 15 8.59 -6.94 -3.54
N PHE A 16 8.92 -7.32 -2.31
CA PHE A 16 10.08 -6.81 -1.60
C PHE A 16 11.40 -7.39 -2.12
N THR A 17 11.44 -8.71 -2.39
CA THR A 17 12.66 -9.39 -2.87
C THR A 17 13.00 -9.08 -4.31
N ASP A 18 12.05 -8.64 -5.13
CA ASP A 18 12.30 -8.10 -6.47
C ASP A 18 13.21 -6.86 -6.43
N GLN A 19 13.22 -6.11 -5.32
CA GLN A 19 14.13 -4.98 -5.10
C GLN A 19 15.52 -5.40 -4.58
N LEU A 20 15.70 -6.68 -4.24
CA LEU A 20 16.94 -7.25 -3.70
C LEU A 20 17.31 -8.54 -4.47
N PRO A 21 17.67 -8.42 -5.76
CA PRO A 21 17.94 -9.57 -6.61
C PRO A 21 19.22 -10.32 -6.18
N ILE A 22 19.15 -11.65 -6.20
CA ILE A 22 20.28 -12.53 -5.87
C ILE A 22 20.47 -13.53 -7.01
N VAL A 23 21.71 -13.71 -7.46
CA VAL A 23 22.07 -14.78 -8.40
C VAL A 23 22.80 -15.89 -7.64
N PHE A 24 22.05 -16.85 -7.11
CA PHE A 24 22.61 -17.93 -6.27
C PHE A 24 23.71 -18.76 -6.96
N THR A 25 23.66 -18.86 -8.30
CA THR A 25 24.57 -19.67 -9.15
C THR A 25 25.99 -19.12 -9.30
N LYS A 26 26.26 -17.83 -9.02
CA LYS A 26 27.60 -17.22 -9.20
C LYS A 26 28.48 -17.22 -7.95
N LEU A 27 27.97 -17.66 -6.81
CA LEU A 27 28.50 -17.29 -5.49
C LEU A 27 29.24 -18.46 -4.80
N ILE A 28 30.14 -19.15 -5.50
CA ILE A 28 30.98 -20.22 -4.93
C ILE A 28 32.39 -19.73 -4.54
N ILE A 29 32.82 -18.52 -4.95
CA ILE A 29 34.24 -18.14 -4.81
C ILE A 29 34.45 -16.68 -4.32
N ASP A 30 35.11 -16.59 -3.16
CA ASP A 30 36.03 -15.57 -2.60
C ASP A 30 35.69 -14.08 -2.41
N SER A 31 34.50 -13.58 -2.78
CA SER A 31 34.05 -12.29 -2.22
C SER A 31 32.54 -12.15 -2.32
N CYS A 32 31.86 -12.15 -1.17
CA CYS A 32 30.47 -11.71 -1.12
C CYS A 32 30.47 -10.19 -1.26
N ASP A 33 29.84 -9.65 -2.30
CA ASP A 33 29.54 -8.23 -2.32
C ASP A 33 28.50 -7.89 -1.24
N GLU A 34 28.61 -6.70 -0.65
CA GLU A 34 27.72 -6.24 0.43
C GLU A 34 26.24 -6.30 0.04
N ALA A 35 25.92 -6.06 -1.23
CA ALA A 35 24.54 -6.11 -1.71
C ALA A 35 23.95 -7.51 -1.59
N THR A 36 24.69 -8.53 -2.00
CA THR A 36 24.32 -9.94 -1.86
C THR A 36 24.23 -10.34 -0.39
N TYR A 37 25.17 -9.89 0.44
CA TYR A 37 25.12 -10.14 1.88
C TYR A 37 23.82 -9.61 2.48
N VAL A 38 23.52 -8.34 2.27
CA VAL A 38 22.28 -7.69 2.76
C VAL A 38 21.06 -8.44 2.24
N ALA A 39 20.98 -8.74 0.94
CA ALA A 39 19.83 -9.40 0.35
C ALA A 39 19.56 -10.79 0.98
N VAL A 40 20.59 -11.61 1.17
CA VAL A 40 20.45 -12.94 1.81
C VAL A 40 19.98 -12.80 3.26
N GLN A 41 20.56 -11.88 4.03
CA GLN A 41 20.21 -11.70 5.45
C GLN A 41 18.80 -11.13 5.61
N THR A 42 18.38 -10.22 4.74
CA THR A 42 17.00 -9.72 4.72
C THR A 42 16.02 -10.84 4.37
N ARG A 43 16.33 -11.69 3.39
CA ARG A 43 15.50 -12.87 3.07
C ARG A 43 15.42 -13.83 4.25
N LEU A 44 16.52 -14.06 4.97
CA LEU A 44 16.51 -14.87 6.20
C LEU A 44 15.50 -14.33 7.21
N MET A 45 15.54 -13.03 7.50
CA MET A 45 14.63 -12.39 8.45
C MET A 45 13.17 -12.52 8.03
N LEU A 46 12.87 -12.31 6.74
CA LEU A 46 11.51 -12.37 6.20
C LEU A 46 10.97 -13.81 6.18
N LEU A 47 11.79 -14.80 5.81
CA LEU A 47 11.42 -16.21 5.72
C LEU A 47 11.25 -16.88 7.09
N ARG A 48 11.80 -16.29 8.17
CA ARG A 48 11.66 -16.80 9.55
C ARG A 48 10.23 -17.18 9.91
N LYS A 49 9.25 -16.39 9.45
CA LYS A 49 7.83 -16.64 9.74
C LYS A 49 7.33 -17.96 9.17
N TYR A 50 7.97 -18.54 8.15
CA TYR A 50 7.54 -19.83 7.62
C TYR A 50 8.25 -21.01 8.31
N THR A 51 9.37 -20.77 8.99
CA THR A 51 10.25 -21.83 9.52
C THR A 51 10.29 -21.90 11.05
N SER A 52 9.83 -20.87 11.76
CA SER A 52 9.82 -20.83 13.22
C SER A 52 8.56 -21.45 13.80
N LYS A 53 8.71 -22.53 14.58
CA LYS A 53 7.59 -23.19 15.26
C LYS A 53 7.18 -22.38 16.49
N SER A 54 6.08 -21.64 16.39
CA SER A 54 5.47 -20.91 17.50
C SER A 54 3.96 -21.08 17.47
N SER A 55 3.33 -21.17 18.64
CA SER A 55 1.87 -21.28 18.75
C SER A 55 1.11 -20.09 18.16
N LYS A 56 1.78 -18.93 18.02
CA LYS A 56 1.23 -17.73 17.41
C LYS A 56 1.50 -17.63 15.90
N ASN A 57 2.29 -18.56 15.36
CA ASN A 57 2.73 -18.52 13.98
C ASN A 57 1.89 -19.44 13.09
N HIS A 58 0.82 -18.88 12.56
CA HIS A 58 -0.14 -19.58 11.71
C HIS A 58 0.43 -19.97 10.34
N VAL A 59 1.47 -19.29 9.87
CA VAL A 59 2.09 -19.53 8.56
C VAL A 59 3.34 -20.41 8.63
N TYR A 60 3.54 -21.14 9.73
CA TYR A 60 4.58 -22.16 9.78
C TYR A 60 4.32 -23.26 8.74
N PHE A 61 5.35 -23.69 7.99
CA PHE A 61 5.19 -24.55 6.81
C PHE A 61 4.41 -25.84 7.08
N GLU A 62 4.67 -26.54 8.19
CA GLU A 62 3.93 -27.77 8.49
C GLU A 62 2.43 -27.48 8.67
N ASN A 63 2.08 -26.37 9.32
CA ASN A 63 0.68 -25.99 9.54
C ASN A 63 -0.01 -25.67 8.20
N ILE A 64 0.68 -24.95 7.30
CA ILE A 64 0.16 -24.63 5.96
C ILE A 64 -0.08 -25.91 5.16
N VAL A 65 0.90 -26.80 5.14
CA VAL A 65 0.80 -28.07 4.39
C VAL A 65 -0.28 -28.97 4.97
N GLU A 66 -0.41 -29.06 6.30
CA GLU A 66 -1.49 -29.82 6.95
C GLU A 66 -2.88 -29.25 6.64
N GLU A 67 -3.03 -27.92 6.60
CA GLU A 67 -4.28 -27.27 6.19
C GLU A 67 -4.56 -27.50 4.70
N ALA A 68 -3.56 -27.38 3.84
CA ALA A 68 -3.68 -27.62 2.41
C ALA A 68 -4.11 -29.05 2.10
N LYS A 69 -3.58 -30.06 2.79
CA LYS A 69 -3.98 -31.47 2.58
C LYS A 69 -5.44 -31.74 2.95
N LYS A 70 -6.01 -30.98 3.89
CA LYS A 70 -7.42 -31.08 4.26
C LYS A 70 -8.33 -30.48 3.19
N ILE A 71 -7.88 -29.43 2.53
CA ILE A 71 -8.65 -28.69 1.52
C ILE A 71 -8.48 -29.32 0.12
N TYR A 72 -7.26 -29.77 -0.21
CA TYR A 72 -6.86 -30.34 -1.50
C TYR A 72 -6.32 -31.76 -1.32
N PRO A 73 -7.17 -32.74 -0.99
CA PRO A 73 -6.74 -34.12 -0.74
C PRO A 73 -6.15 -34.79 -1.99
N ASP A 74 -6.58 -34.40 -3.18
CA ASP A 74 -6.08 -34.95 -4.46
C ASP A 74 -4.61 -34.58 -4.74
N GLU A 75 -4.11 -33.52 -4.09
CA GLU A 75 -2.74 -33.01 -4.23
C GLU A 75 -1.82 -33.46 -3.08
N ALA A 76 -2.25 -34.47 -2.30
CA ALA A 76 -1.53 -34.93 -1.10
C ALA A 76 -0.10 -35.38 -1.39
N GLU A 77 0.17 -35.99 -2.55
CA GLU A 77 1.51 -36.45 -2.93
C GLU A 77 2.50 -35.28 -3.09
N PHE A 78 2.08 -34.22 -3.79
CA PHE A 78 2.87 -32.99 -3.94
C PHE A 78 3.12 -32.32 -2.57
N LEU A 79 2.08 -32.20 -1.75
CA LEU A 79 2.17 -31.61 -0.42
C LEU A 79 3.05 -32.42 0.53
N ASP A 80 3.03 -33.75 0.43
CA ASP A 80 3.94 -34.66 1.15
C ASP A 80 5.40 -34.48 0.73
N ASP A 81 5.68 -34.30 -0.57
CA ASP A 81 7.04 -34.03 -1.05
C ASP A 81 7.57 -32.70 -0.51
N ILE A 82 6.76 -31.64 -0.58
CA ILE A 82 7.09 -30.32 -0.02
C ILE A 82 7.41 -30.43 1.47
N GLN A 83 6.59 -31.13 2.25
CA GLN A 83 6.83 -31.33 3.68
C GLN A 83 8.13 -32.10 3.93
N LYS A 84 8.39 -33.19 3.19
CA LYS A 84 9.63 -33.97 3.32
C LYS A 84 10.86 -33.14 3.01
N ARG A 85 10.82 -32.33 1.94
CA ARG A 85 11.91 -31.42 1.57
C ARG A 85 12.14 -30.35 2.65
N PHE A 86 11.08 -29.78 3.19
CA PHE A 86 11.18 -28.81 4.28
C PHE A 86 11.79 -29.43 5.54
N LEU A 87 11.29 -30.60 5.95
CA LEU A 87 11.83 -31.37 7.08
C LEU A 87 13.31 -31.69 6.87
N LYS A 88 13.70 -32.08 5.66
CA LYS A 88 15.10 -32.32 5.31
C LYS A 88 15.95 -31.06 5.48
N ILE A 89 15.44 -29.87 5.14
CA ILE A 89 16.18 -28.60 5.31
C ILE A 89 16.40 -28.27 6.79
N ILE A 90 15.37 -28.37 7.62
CA ILE A 90 15.50 -28.05 9.05
C ILE A 90 16.34 -29.10 9.80
N THR A 91 16.38 -30.34 9.30
CA THR A 91 17.20 -31.45 9.82
C THR A 91 18.52 -31.64 9.07
N LEU A 92 18.86 -30.73 8.14
CA LEU A 92 20.10 -30.82 7.35
C LEU A 92 21.28 -31.02 8.31
N SER A 93 22.01 -32.10 8.10
CA SER A 93 23.21 -32.47 8.85
C SER A 93 24.41 -31.62 8.41
N LEU A 94 24.23 -30.30 8.39
CA LEU A 94 25.34 -29.36 8.25
C LEU A 94 25.72 -28.94 9.66
N GLU A 95 26.86 -29.45 10.13
CA GLU A 95 27.45 -29.06 11.40
C GLU A 95 28.44 -27.91 11.18
N GLN A 96 28.17 -26.76 11.77
CA GLN A 96 29.15 -25.70 11.91
C GLN A 96 29.96 -25.96 13.18
N ILE A 97 31.26 -26.18 13.02
CA ILE A 97 32.19 -26.36 14.13
C ILE A 97 32.86 -25.01 14.41
N LEU A 98 32.60 -24.44 15.58
CA LEU A 98 33.18 -23.17 16.02
C LEU A 98 34.66 -23.34 16.39
N SER A 99 35.41 -22.25 16.46
CA SER A 99 36.85 -22.27 16.81
C SER A 99 37.12 -22.81 18.22
N ASN A 100 36.14 -22.77 19.11
CA ASN A 100 36.20 -23.33 20.47
C ASN A 100 35.76 -24.81 20.55
N GLY A 101 35.47 -25.46 19.42
CA GLY A 101 35.03 -26.86 19.35
C GLY A 101 33.52 -27.08 19.56
N THR A 102 32.74 -26.03 19.83
CA THR A 102 31.27 -26.15 19.90
C THR A 102 30.72 -26.53 18.53
N LYS A 103 29.81 -27.51 18.50
CA LYS A 103 29.13 -27.94 17.28
C LYS A 103 27.71 -27.38 17.27
N LEU A 104 27.38 -26.66 16.21
CA LEU A 104 26.03 -26.16 15.96
C LEU A 104 25.49 -26.86 14.72
N ASN A 105 24.23 -27.29 14.75
CA ASN A 105 23.55 -27.67 13.51
C ASN A 105 23.12 -26.41 12.73
N LEU A 106 22.75 -26.58 11.45
CA LEU A 106 22.33 -25.47 10.59
C LEU A 106 21.26 -24.59 11.24
N TYR A 107 20.23 -25.20 11.84
CA TYR A 107 19.15 -24.44 12.48
C TYR A 107 19.67 -23.56 13.63
N GLN A 108 20.53 -24.10 14.50
CA GLN A 108 21.15 -23.35 15.60
C GLN A 108 22.04 -22.22 15.10
N SER A 109 22.85 -22.47 14.06
CA SER A 109 23.67 -21.43 13.41
C SER A 109 22.80 -20.29 12.86
N ILE A 110 21.70 -20.64 12.20
CA ILE A 110 20.74 -19.67 11.67
C ILE A 110 20.06 -18.88 12.79
N GLU A 111 19.61 -19.54 13.86
CA GLU A 111 19.03 -18.82 14.99
C GLU A 111 20.03 -17.91 15.70
N ASP A 112 21.29 -18.33 15.84
CA ASP A 112 22.34 -17.51 16.43
C ASP A 112 22.57 -16.24 15.60
N ILE A 113 22.64 -16.36 14.28
CA ILE A 113 22.74 -15.21 13.36
C ILE A 113 21.49 -14.33 13.47
N MET A 114 20.31 -14.91 13.37
CA MET A 114 19.04 -14.21 13.27
C MET A 114 18.69 -13.45 14.56
N TYR A 115 18.77 -14.11 15.71
CA TYR A 115 18.45 -13.47 17.00
C TYR A 115 19.62 -12.73 17.61
N GLY A 116 20.85 -13.19 17.38
CA GLY A 116 22.06 -12.51 17.85
C GLY A 116 22.29 -11.20 17.11
N LEU A 117 22.27 -11.19 15.77
CA LEU A 117 22.63 -10.00 14.99
C LEU A 117 21.44 -9.13 14.57
N TYR A 118 20.27 -9.72 14.26
CA TYR A 118 19.21 -8.99 13.54
C TYR A 118 17.94 -8.71 14.34
N LEU A 119 17.52 -9.60 15.24
CA LEU A 119 16.22 -9.47 15.91
C LEU A 119 16.27 -9.05 17.38
N HIS A 120 17.15 -9.63 18.21
CA HIS A 120 17.03 -9.53 19.67
C HIS A 120 18.32 -9.18 20.42
N ALA A 121 19.47 -9.06 19.74
CA ALA A 121 20.77 -8.80 20.37
C ALA A 121 21.09 -9.77 21.55
N ASP A 122 20.77 -11.05 21.38
CA ASP A 122 20.97 -12.08 22.40
C ASP A 122 22.48 -12.28 22.69
N GLN A 123 22.88 -11.99 23.92
CA GLN A 123 24.28 -11.97 24.35
C GLN A 123 24.97 -13.33 24.16
N ASP A 124 24.32 -14.43 24.52
CA ASP A 124 24.92 -15.77 24.43
C ASP A 124 25.10 -16.17 22.96
N ARG A 125 24.15 -15.80 22.11
CA ARG A 125 24.23 -16.01 20.66
C ARG A 125 25.35 -15.18 20.06
N ILE A 126 25.44 -13.90 20.38
CA ILE A 126 26.52 -13.01 19.91
C ILE A 126 27.89 -13.54 20.33
N GLN A 127 28.02 -14.00 21.58
CA GLN A 127 29.27 -14.59 22.07
C GLN A 127 29.63 -15.85 21.26
N ARG A 128 28.66 -16.72 20.92
CA ARG A 128 28.91 -17.86 20.04
C ARG A 128 29.35 -17.44 18.63
N LEU A 129 28.75 -16.40 18.07
CA LEU A 129 29.12 -15.87 16.76
C LEU A 129 30.56 -15.33 16.71
N SER A 130 31.13 -14.92 17.86
CA SER A 130 32.54 -14.50 17.95
C SER A 130 33.54 -15.65 17.68
N TYR A 131 33.10 -16.91 17.82
CA TYR A 131 33.92 -18.10 17.54
C TYR A 131 33.81 -18.59 16.08
N THR A 132 33.21 -17.80 15.19
CA THR A 132 33.17 -18.07 13.74
C THR A 132 33.44 -16.80 12.94
N ASN A 133 33.76 -16.94 11.66
CA ASN A 133 33.97 -15.80 10.77
C ASN A 133 32.73 -15.53 9.91
N GLU A 134 32.67 -14.33 9.34
CA GLU A 134 31.52 -13.87 8.56
C GLU A 134 31.24 -14.72 7.33
N ASN A 135 32.28 -15.09 6.58
CA ASN A 135 32.14 -15.89 5.37
C ASN A 135 31.49 -17.25 5.66
N MET A 136 31.89 -17.92 6.75
CA MET A 136 31.31 -19.21 7.15
C MET A 136 29.85 -19.07 7.57
N ARG A 137 29.52 -18.01 8.33
CA ARG A 137 28.13 -17.68 8.68
C ARG A 137 27.30 -17.44 7.44
N PHE A 138 27.82 -16.64 6.51
CA PHE A 138 27.15 -16.26 5.29
C PHE A 138 26.86 -17.47 4.39
N ILE A 139 27.81 -18.39 4.22
CA ILE A 139 27.59 -19.63 3.44
C ILE A 139 26.44 -20.45 4.03
N CYS A 140 26.38 -20.59 5.37
CA CYS A 140 25.29 -21.29 6.05
C CYS A 140 23.94 -20.60 5.81
N THR A 141 23.89 -19.28 6.00
CA THR A 141 22.66 -18.50 5.75
C THR A 141 22.20 -18.60 4.32
N LYS A 142 23.11 -18.37 3.36
CA LYS A 142 22.80 -18.44 1.94
C LYS A 142 22.18 -19.78 1.57
N LYS A 143 22.78 -20.88 2.03
CA LYS A 143 22.27 -22.22 1.71
C LYS A 143 20.89 -22.47 2.33
N TYR A 144 20.68 -22.02 3.56
CA TYR A 144 19.38 -22.14 4.21
C TYR A 144 18.31 -21.33 3.46
N VAL A 145 18.58 -20.06 3.18
CA VAL A 145 17.67 -19.15 2.46
C VAL A 145 17.31 -19.70 1.09
N GLU A 146 18.30 -20.11 0.28
CA GLU A 146 18.08 -20.68 -1.05
C GLU A 146 17.07 -21.84 -1.01
N ASN A 147 17.26 -22.79 -0.08
CA ASN A 147 16.41 -23.97 -0.02
C ASN A 147 15.00 -23.65 0.50
N VAL A 148 14.89 -22.78 1.52
CA VAL A 148 13.60 -22.40 2.12
C VAL A 148 12.79 -21.55 1.15
N GLU A 149 13.42 -20.57 0.51
CA GLU A 149 12.79 -19.70 -0.48
C GLU A 149 12.23 -20.50 -1.66
N SER A 150 13.00 -21.47 -2.16
CA SER A 150 12.54 -22.36 -3.24
C SER A 150 11.25 -23.10 -2.87
N ILE A 151 11.14 -23.62 -1.64
CA ILE A 151 9.90 -24.26 -1.16
C ILE A 151 8.76 -23.25 -1.03
N ALA A 152 9.05 -22.07 -0.45
CA ALA A 152 8.04 -21.03 -0.25
C ALA A 152 7.42 -20.59 -1.58
N LEU A 153 8.24 -20.36 -2.59
CA LEU A 153 7.82 -19.92 -3.92
C LEU A 153 7.02 -21.02 -4.65
N GLU A 154 7.47 -22.27 -4.58
CA GLU A 154 6.75 -23.39 -5.19
C GLU A 154 5.37 -23.59 -4.58
N LEU A 155 5.26 -23.47 -3.26
CA LEU A 155 3.98 -23.55 -2.55
C LEU A 155 3.06 -22.35 -2.86
N PHE A 156 3.64 -21.15 -3.03
CA PHE A 156 2.90 -19.97 -3.46
C PHE A 156 2.35 -20.13 -4.88
N ASP A 157 3.17 -20.63 -5.82
CA ASP A 157 2.74 -20.88 -7.19
C ASP A 157 1.65 -21.97 -7.24
N PHE A 158 1.74 -22.98 -6.37
CA PHE A 158 0.67 -23.98 -6.20
C PHE A 158 -0.65 -23.34 -5.75
N PHE A 159 -0.66 -22.56 -4.67
CA PHE A 159 -1.90 -21.93 -4.17
C PHE A 159 -2.44 -20.87 -5.13
N THR A 160 -1.58 -20.21 -5.89
CA THR A 160 -2.00 -19.31 -6.99
C THR A 160 -2.78 -20.07 -8.05
N LYS A 161 -2.35 -21.28 -8.43
CA LYS A 161 -3.10 -22.15 -9.38
C LYS A 161 -4.43 -22.64 -8.80
N MET A 162 -4.52 -22.76 -7.48
CA MET A 162 -5.73 -23.18 -6.76
C MET A 162 -6.67 -22.00 -6.40
N ASP A 163 -6.39 -20.80 -6.92
CA ASP A 163 -7.19 -19.58 -6.74
C ASP A 163 -7.40 -19.18 -5.26
N VAL A 164 -6.40 -19.43 -4.42
CA VAL A 164 -6.41 -18.99 -3.02
C VAL A 164 -6.22 -17.47 -2.98
N GLN A 165 -7.24 -16.76 -2.49
CA GLN A 165 -7.26 -15.31 -2.36
C GLN A 165 -6.33 -14.81 -1.22
N ASP A 166 -5.86 -13.57 -1.33
CA ASP A 166 -5.17 -12.88 -0.23
C ASP A 166 -6.15 -12.11 0.67
N VAL A 167 -5.68 -11.64 1.82
CA VAL A 167 -6.53 -11.01 2.85
C VAL A 167 -6.68 -9.49 2.64
N ILE A 168 -5.78 -8.86 1.88
CA ILE A 168 -5.67 -7.39 1.80
C ILE A 168 -6.68 -6.80 0.82
N GLU A 169 -7.04 -7.54 -0.24
CA GLU A 169 -7.99 -7.08 -1.25
C GLU A 169 -9.46 -7.30 -0.83
N LYS A 170 -9.91 -6.59 0.22
CA LYS A 170 -11.33 -6.57 0.60
C LYS A 170 -11.93 -5.19 0.34
N ASP A 171 -13.07 -5.17 -0.35
CA ASP A 171 -13.87 -3.96 -0.51
C ASP A 171 -14.27 -3.42 0.87
N HIS A 172 -13.84 -2.21 1.16
CA HIS A 172 -14.17 -1.55 2.41
C HIS A 172 -15.50 -0.80 2.27
N VAL A 173 -16.42 -1.05 3.21
CA VAL A 173 -17.69 -0.32 3.30
C VAL A 173 -17.48 1.14 3.71
N LYS A 174 -16.32 1.45 4.33
CA LYS A 174 -15.94 2.77 4.83
C LYS A 174 -14.53 3.13 4.41
N ALA A 175 -14.27 4.41 4.22
CA ALA A 175 -12.95 4.90 3.88
C ALA A 175 -11.92 4.62 5.00
N PRO A 176 -10.70 4.15 4.67
CA PRO A 176 -9.56 4.25 5.57
C PRO A 176 -9.11 5.71 5.65
N ILE A 177 -8.77 6.20 6.85
CA ILE A 177 -8.37 7.60 7.05
C ILE A 177 -7.16 7.69 7.98
N ILE A 178 -6.39 8.76 7.85
CA ILE A 178 -5.36 9.13 8.83
C ILE A 178 -5.77 10.45 9.47
N TYR A 179 -5.97 10.43 10.79
CA TYR A 179 -6.25 11.64 11.57
C TYR A 179 -4.94 12.28 12.05
N LEU A 180 -4.78 13.59 11.85
CA LEU A 180 -3.56 14.34 12.18
C LEU A 180 -3.77 15.40 13.29
N GLY A 181 -4.93 15.42 13.94
CA GLY A 181 -5.20 16.35 15.05
C GLY A 181 -4.94 15.74 16.43
N ASN A 182 -5.35 16.44 17.49
CA ASN A 182 -5.26 15.95 18.86
C ASN A 182 -6.37 14.91 19.16
N LEU A 183 -6.04 13.84 19.89
CA LEU A 183 -6.95 12.74 20.22
C LEU A 183 -8.01 13.10 21.28
N ASP A 184 -7.91 14.28 21.90
CA ASP A 184 -8.62 14.58 23.15
C ASP A 184 -10.11 14.96 23.03
N SER A 185 -10.67 15.21 21.84
CA SER A 185 -12.11 15.57 21.77
C SER A 185 -12.72 15.58 20.37
N ASN A 186 -12.68 14.50 19.61
CA ASN A 186 -13.46 14.44 18.37
C ASN A 186 -14.31 13.18 18.28
N ASP A 187 -15.58 13.37 17.95
CA ASP A 187 -16.54 12.30 17.72
C ASP A 187 -16.72 12.07 16.22
N GLN A 188 -16.97 10.81 15.86
CA GLN A 188 -17.36 10.39 14.51
C GLN A 188 -18.88 10.47 14.40
N LYS A 189 -19.41 11.57 13.83
CA LYS A 189 -20.84 11.91 13.81
C LYS A 189 -21.44 12.06 12.41
N VAL A 190 -20.73 11.65 11.36
CA VAL A 190 -21.27 11.61 10.00
C VAL A 190 -22.18 10.39 9.86
N LYS A 191 -23.48 10.60 9.62
CA LYS A 191 -24.47 9.51 9.46
C LYS A 191 -25.08 9.49 8.07
N GLN A 192 -25.18 10.64 7.42
CA GLN A 192 -25.86 10.76 6.13
C GLN A 192 -24.99 10.33 4.95
N SER A 193 -23.67 10.27 5.14
CA SER A 193 -22.69 9.75 4.18
C SER A 193 -21.93 8.54 4.77
N PRO A 194 -22.49 7.31 4.76
CA PRO A 194 -21.97 6.16 5.52
C PRO A 194 -20.53 5.74 5.18
N TYR A 195 -20.10 5.94 3.94
CA TYR A 195 -18.71 5.68 3.54
C TYR A 195 -17.70 6.49 4.36
N TRP A 196 -18.10 7.69 4.78
CA TRP A 196 -17.30 8.65 5.55
C TRP A 196 -17.56 8.64 7.05
N GLU A 197 -18.31 7.67 7.58
CA GLU A 197 -18.67 7.58 9.00
C GLU A 197 -17.43 7.54 9.93
N ASN A 198 -16.29 7.06 9.44
CA ASN A 198 -15.04 7.02 10.22
C ASN A 198 -14.39 8.40 10.41
N LEU A 199 -14.80 9.45 9.68
CA LEU A 199 -14.23 10.79 9.84
C LEU A 199 -14.56 11.40 11.20
N TYR A 200 -13.60 12.11 11.78
CA TYR A 200 -13.88 13.04 12.88
C TYR A 200 -14.53 14.30 12.32
N ALA A 201 -15.82 14.16 12.01
CA ALA A 201 -16.69 15.12 11.35
C ALA A 201 -18.14 14.89 11.80
N TYR A 202 -19.03 15.81 11.44
CA TYR A 202 -20.46 15.70 11.71
C TYR A 202 -21.29 16.17 10.51
N ASP A 203 -22.50 15.63 10.36
CA ASP A 203 -23.44 16.06 9.30
C ASP A 203 -23.76 17.56 9.47
N ALA A 204 -23.62 18.33 8.39
CA ALA A 204 -23.81 19.77 8.42
C ALA A 204 -25.32 20.11 8.42
N THR A 205 -25.70 21.14 9.17
CA THR A 205 -27.05 21.74 9.06
C THR A 205 -27.10 22.77 7.94
N ASP A 206 -28.29 23.05 7.40
CA ASP A 206 -28.48 24.09 6.37
C ASP A 206 -27.95 25.46 6.83
N GLU A 207 -28.17 25.81 8.10
CA GLU A 207 -27.68 27.06 8.70
C GLU A 207 -26.14 27.13 8.72
N GLU A 208 -25.48 26.01 9.03
CA GLU A 208 -24.01 25.94 9.01
C GLU A 208 -23.46 26.00 7.59
N VAL A 209 -24.10 25.35 6.62
CA VAL A 209 -23.71 25.44 5.20
C VAL A 209 -23.81 26.89 4.71
N ILE A 210 -24.89 27.60 5.06
CA ILE A 210 -25.07 29.01 4.75
C ILE A 210 -23.98 29.86 5.44
N SER A 211 -23.72 29.62 6.73
CA SER A 211 -22.71 30.34 7.51
C SER A 211 -21.31 30.16 6.93
N GLN A 212 -20.93 28.94 6.54
CA GLN A 212 -19.66 28.66 5.87
C GLN A 212 -19.56 29.40 4.53
N SER A 213 -20.67 29.48 3.78
CA SER A 213 -20.71 30.18 2.50
C SER A 213 -20.58 31.71 2.65
N GLN A 214 -21.10 32.28 3.74
CA GLN A 214 -20.94 33.71 4.06
C GLN A 214 -19.50 34.09 4.44
N GLY A 215 -18.70 33.12 4.90
CA GLY A 215 -17.28 33.32 5.24
C GLY A 215 -16.34 33.36 4.03
N LEU A 216 -16.81 33.05 2.83
CA LEU A 216 -16.01 33.00 1.62
C LEU A 216 -15.71 34.40 1.07
N THR A 217 -14.50 34.58 0.56
CA THR A 217 -14.14 35.78 -0.20
C THR A 217 -14.83 35.79 -1.57
N GLN A 218 -14.96 36.98 -2.17
CA GLN A 218 -15.51 37.09 -3.53
C GLN A 218 -14.74 36.25 -4.56
N GLU A 219 -13.41 36.15 -4.40
CA GLU A 219 -12.56 35.33 -5.27
C GLU A 219 -12.85 33.83 -5.10
N GLU A 220 -12.99 33.35 -3.86
CA GLU A 220 -13.35 31.95 -3.58
C GLU A 220 -14.75 31.61 -4.09
N CYS A 221 -15.72 32.51 -3.93
CA CYS A 221 -17.06 32.34 -4.50
C CYS A 221 -17.01 32.20 -6.02
N GLN A 222 -16.22 33.02 -6.72
CA GLN A 222 -16.07 32.91 -8.18
C GLN A 222 -15.48 31.56 -8.58
N ILE A 223 -14.46 31.09 -7.85
CA ILE A 223 -13.81 29.79 -8.10
C ILE A 223 -14.82 28.66 -7.92
N LEU A 224 -15.52 28.63 -6.79
CA LEU A 224 -16.50 27.58 -6.49
C LEU A 224 -17.66 27.57 -7.48
N LEU A 225 -18.18 28.74 -7.87
CA LEU A 225 -19.21 28.85 -8.92
C LEU A 225 -18.71 28.33 -10.27
N THR A 226 -17.46 28.61 -10.62
CA THR A 226 -16.86 28.10 -11.87
C THR A 226 -16.76 26.57 -11.84
N VAL A 227 -16.42 25.99 -10.69
CA VAL A 227 -16.39 24.53 -10.48
C VAL A 227 -17.79 23.95 -10.55
N GLU A 228 -18.77 24.54 -9.86
CA GLU A 228 -20.16 24.08 -9.90
C GLU A 228 -20.70 24.05 -11.33
N LEU A 229 -20.56 25.15 -12.08
CA LEU A 229 -20.96 25.22 -13.48
C LEU A 229 -20.27 24.17 -14.36
N PHE A 230 -18.98 23.91 -14.10
CA PHE A 230 -18.23 22.87 -14.81
C PHE A 230 -18.80 21.48 -14.54
N LEU A 231 -19.02 21.13 -13.27
CA LEU A 231 -19.53 19.82 -12.87
C LEU A 231 -20.98 19.61 -13.30
N ASP A 232 -21.82 20.66 -13.25
CA ASP A 232 -23.19 20.61 -13.74
C ASP A 232 -23.25 20.39 -15.26
N GLU A 233 -22.39 21.06 -16.02
CA GLU A 233 -22.33 20.85 -17.47
C GLU A 233 -21.84 19.43 -17.82
N LEU A 234 -20.96 18.83 -17.01
CA LEU A 234 -20.54 17.43 -17.18
C LEU A 234 -21.65 16.41 -16.90
N GLN A 235 -22.68 16.77 -16.12
CA GLN A 235 -23.84 15.91 -15.84
C GLN A 235 -24.84 15.85 -17.00
N ASN A 236 -24.79 16.80 -17.93
CA ASN A 236 -25.69 16.83 -19.07
C ASN A 236 -25.47 15.63 -20.01
N GLU A 237 -26.55 15.09 -20.58
CA GLU A 237 -26.47 14.03 -21.60
C GLU A 237 -25.58 14.41 -22.79
N LYS A 238 -25.54 15.71 -23.10
CA LYS A 238 -24.68 16.28 -24.13
C LYS A 238 -24.07 17.59 -23.65
N VAL A 239 -22.77 17.58 -23.42
CA VAL A 239 -21.98 18.77 -23.03
C VAL A 239 -22.03 19.84 -24.12
N SER A 240 -22.35 21.07 -23.72
CA SER A 240 -22.30 22.26 -24.56
C SER A 240 -20.86 22.78 -24.66
N ILE A 241 -20.26 22.64 -25.83
CA ILE A 241 -18.92 23.19 -26.13
C ILE A 241 -18.89 24.71 -25.96
N GLU A 242 -19.99 25.40 -26.29
CA GLU A 242 -20.08 26.85 -26.14
C GLU A 242 -20.09 27.27 -24.67
N THR A 243 -20.83 26.55 -23.82
CA THR A 243 -20.80 26.76 -22.37
C THR A 243 -19.42 26.47 -21.81
N MET A 244 -18.83 25.32 -22.18
CA MET A 244 -17.51 24.93 -21.70
C MET A 244 -16.40 25.91 -22.10
N LYS A 245 -16.45 26.52 -23.28
CA LYS A 245 -15.48 27.58 -23.68
C LYS A 245 -15.47 28.79 -22.74
N ASN A 246 -16.58 29.03 -22.04
CA ASN A 246 -16.68 30.08 -21.03
C ASN A 246 -16.29 29.60 -19.62
N ILE A 247 -16.00 28.31 -19.44
CA ILE A 247 -15.71 27.74 -18.11
C ILE A 247 -14.25 27.27 -18.06
N VAL A 248 -13.77 26.61 -19.11
CA VAL A 248 -12.41 26.07 -19.18
C VAL A 248 -11.42 27.09 -19.72
N PHE A 249 -10.15 26.86 -19.42
CA PHE A 249 -9.06 27.67 -19.91
C PHE A 249 -8.93 27.50 -21.43
N LEU A 250 -9.27 28.54 -22.19
CA LEU A 250 -9.40 28.44 -23.64
C LEU A 250 -8.14 27.90 -24.35
N PRO A 251 -6.90 28.23 -23.93
CA PRO A 251 -5.72 27.64 -24.53
C PRO A 251 -5.61 26.11 -24.40
N SER A 252 -6.24 25.49 -23.38
CA SER A 252 -6.27 24.03 -23.22
C SER A 252 -7.51 23.37 -23.82
N ILE A 253 -8.41 24.12 -24.49
CA ILE A 253 -9.68 23.58 -25.02
C ILE A 253 -9.50 22.36 -25.94
N ASN A 254 -8.41 22.33 -26.72
CA ASN A 254 -8.13 21.23 -27.63
C ASN A 254 -7.77 19.93 -26.90
N ASP A 255 -7.18 20.04 -25.70
CA ASP A 255 -6.81 18.88 -24.87
C ASP A 255 -8.06 18.19 -24.27
N TRP A 256 -9.13 18.96 -24.05
CA TRP A 256 -10.43 18.47 -23.60
C TRP A 256 -11.22 17.74 -24.71
N GLY A 257 -10.95 18.06 -25.99
CA GLY A 257 -11.67 17.51 -27.12
C GLY A 257 -13.16 17.87 -27.09
N ASP A 258 -14.02 16.85 -27.04
CA ASP A 258 -15.49 16.97 -26.95
C ASP A 258 -16.01 16.78 -25.52
N PHE A 259 -15.12 16.77 -24.51
CA PHE A 259 -15.41 16.50 -23.11
C PHE A 259 -15.89 15.08 -22.77
N THR A 260 -15.99 14.16 -23.74
CA THR A 260 -16.46 12.78 -23.49
C THR A 260 -15.61 12.06 -22.44
N LYS A 261 -14.28 12.29 -22.42
CA LYS A 261 -13.39 11.74 -21.39
C LYS A 261 -13.66 12.31 -20.00
N ALA A 262 -13.88 13.62 -19.91
CA ALA A 262 -14.16 14.30 -18.65
C ALA A 262 -15.50 13.84 -18.07
N THR A 263 -16.54 13.73 -18.90
CA THR A 263 -17.84 13.18 -18.51
C THR A 263 -17.73 11.72 -18.07
N SER A 264 -17.01 10.90 -18.83
CA SER A 264 -16.80 9.48 -18.47
C SER A 264 -16.08 9.33 -17.13
N PHE A 265 -15.09 10.17 -16.87
CA PHE A 265 -14.38 10.20 -15.60
C PHE A 265 -15.27 10.70 -14.45
N PHE A 266 -16.00 11.79 -14.64
CA PHE A 266 -16.95 12.30 -13.64
C PHE A 266 -18.00 11.25 -13.26
N ASN A 267 -18.56 10.54 -14.24
CA ASN A 267 -19.55 9.50 -14.03
C ASN A 267 -19.03 8.25 -13.29
N GLN A 268 -17.70 8.07 -13.19
CA GLN A 268 -17.10 7.01 -12.37
C GLN A 268 -17.04 7.37 -10.88
N ILE A 269 -17.19 8.66 -10.55
CA ILE A 269 -17.18 9.14 -9.17
C ILE A 269 -18.58 8.97 -8.59
N SER A 270 -18.77 7.98 -7.72
CA SER A 270 -20.05 7.78 -7.01
C SER A 270 -20.39 9.00 -6.16
N SER A 271 -21.60 9.55 -6.28
CA SER A 271 -22.12 10.66 -5.47
C SER A 271 -21.07 11.75 -5.15
N PRO A 272 -20.58 12.48 -6.17
CA PRO A 272 -19.49 13.44 -6.00
C PRO A 272 -19.96 14.64 -5.19
N GLY A 273 -19.30 14.92 -4.07
CA GLY A 273 -19.38 16.19 -3.35
C GLY A 273 -18.13 17.01 -3.60
N PHE A 274 -18.23 18.34 -3.52
CA PHE A 274 -17.05 19.21 -3.62
C PHE A 274 -16.85 20.02 -2.34
N SER A 275 -15.58 20.30 -2.03
CA SER A 275 -15.22 21.07 -0.85
C SER A 275 -15.47 22.55 -1.08
N ASN A 276 -16.08 23.22 -0.11
CA ASN A 276 -16.19 24.68 -0.05
C ASN A 276 -14.85 25.38 0.25
N ARG A 277 -13.77 24.64 0.52
CA ARG A 277 -12.45 25.20 0.81
C ARG A 277 -11.57 25.20 -0.44
N VAL A 278 -11.33 26.39 -0.97
CA VAL A 278 -10.38 26.62 -2.06
C VAL A 278 -8.95 26.59 -1.52
N ARG A 279 -8.07 25.86 -2.18
CA ARG A 279 -6.62 25.89 -1.93
C ARG A 279 -5.94 26.67 -3.03
N PHE A 280 -4.87 27.36 -2.70
CA PHE A 280 -4.04 28.08 -3.67
C PHE A 280 -2.63 27.54 -3.63
N ASN A 281 -1.90 27.64 -4.74
CA ASN A 281 -0.46 27.50 -4.73
C ASN A 281 0.20 28.72 -4.05
N GLU A 282 1.51 28.65 -3.81
CA GLU A 282 2.26 29.70 -3.10
C GLU A 282 2.11 31.07 -3.79
N GLU A 283 2.10 31.09 -5.12
CA GLU A 283 2.01 32.30 -5.94
C GLU A 283 0.57 32.81 -6.13
N LYS A 284 -0.44 32.07 -5.67
CA LYS A 284 -1.88 32.30 -5.94
C LYS A 284 -2.23 32.44 -7.43
N SER A 285 -1.45 31.81 -8.29
CA SER A 285 -1.66 31.72 -9.73
C SER A 285 -2.54 30.52 -10.12
N ALA A 286 -2.66 29.54 -9.23
CA ALA A 286 -3.53 28.38 -9.36
C ALA A 286 -4.41 28.19 -8.12
N ALA A 287 -5.61 27.66 -8.35
CA ALA A 287 -6.56 27.28 -7.31
C ALA A 287 -7.00 25.83 -7.48
N TYR A 288 -7.28 25.16 -6.36
CA TYR A 288 -7.64 23.75 -6.32
C TYR A 288 -8.89 23.56 -5.47
N VAL A 289 -9.89 22.91 -6.05
CA VAL A 289 -11.13 22.51 -5.36
C VAL A 289 -11.20 20.98 -5.37
N ARG A 290 -11.38 20.40 -4.19
CA ARG A 290 -11.42 18.94 -4.01
C ARG A 290 -12.81 18.40 -4.30
N ILE A 291 -12.85 17.31 -5.06
CA ILE A 291 -14.02 16.46 -5.29
C ILE A 291 -13.82 15.17 -4.49
N ILE A 292 -14.83 14.81 -3.73
CA ILE A 292 -14.81 13.70 -2.78
C ILE A 292 -15.96 12.75 -3.18
N PRO A 293 -15.70 11.45 -3.42
CA PRO A 293 -16.74 10.47 -3.73
C PRO A 293 -17.61 10.16 -2.52
N GLU A 294 -18.73 9.49 -2.73
CA GLU A 294 -19.63 8.94 -1.69
C GLU A 294 -20.15 9.99 -0.70
N VAL A 295 -20.35 11.23 -1.17
CA VAL A 295 -20.93 12.33 -0.38
C VAL A 295 -22.42 12.44 -0.72
N LYS A 296 -23.27 11.87 0.14
CA LYS A 296 -24.73 11.91 -0.03
C LYS A 296 -25.37 13.15 0.61
N SER A 297 -24.70 13.69 1.62
CA SER A 297 -25.07 14.93 2.30
C SER A 297 -23.83 15.65 2.80
N ALA A 298 -23.95 16.96 3.00
CA ALA A 298 -22.87 17.81 3.48
C ALA A 298 -22.46 17.43 4.92
N PHE A 299 -21.16 17.45 5.18
CA PHE A 299 -20.60 17.25 6.52
C PHE A 299 -19.42 18.19 6.73
N ILE A 300 -19.18 18.57 7.99
CA ILE A 300 -18.12 19.50 8.37
C ILE A 300 -16.94 18.73 8.95
N ILE A 301 -15.77 18.92 8.34
CA ILE A 301 -14.49 18.47 8.86
C ILE A 301 -13.77 19.67 9.48
N SER A 302 -13.68 19.70 10.80
CA SER A 302 -13.01 20.78 11.55
C SER A 302 -11.53 20.48 11.85
N THR A 303 -11.08 19.25 11.59
CA THR A 303 -9.75 18.78 11.97
C THR A 303 -8.98 18.13 10.82
N PRO A 304 -7.63 18.14 10.86
CA PRO A 304 -6.84 17.66 9.73
C PRO A 304 -6.91 16.14 9.55
N HIS A 305 -7.21 15.70 8.32
CA HIS A 305 -7.25 14.31 7.90
C HIS A 305 -6.51 14.10 6.57
N ILE A 306 -5.91 12.93 6.39
CA ILE A 306 -5.55 12.38 5.09
C ILE A 306 -6.65 11.39 4.72
N ILE A 307 -7.26 11.62 3.56
CA ILE A 307 -8.33 10.79 3.01
C ILE A 307 -7.90 10.27 1.63
N PRO A 308 -8.29 9.04 1.25
CA PRO A 308 -8.02 8.47 -0.06
C PRO A 308 -8.97 9.05 -1.12
N ASP A 309 -8.68 8.75 -2.39
CA ASP A 309 -9.61 8.93 -3.52
C ASP A 309 -10.18 10.35 -3.66
N VAL A 310 -9.35 11.34 -3.39
CA VAL A 310 -9.66 12.75 -3.62
C VAL A 310 -9.25 13.12 -5.02
N TYR A 311 -10.21 13.66 -5.77
CA TYR A 311 -9.96 14.28 -7.06
C TYR A 311 -9.92 15.80 -6.90
N GLU A 312 -9.33 16.49 -7.86
CA GLU A 312 -9.19 17.94 -7.84
C GLU A 312 -9.59 18.55 -9.18
N VAL A 313 -10.29 19.68 -9.10
CA VAL A 313 -10.45 20.61 -10.21
C VAL A 313 -9.40 21.70 -10.01
N THR A 314 -8.47 21.81 -10.96
CA THR A 314 -7.45 22.86 -10.99
C THR A 314 -7.97 24.01 -11.82
N LEU A 315 -7.86 25.23 -11.29
CA LEU A 315 -8.22 26.46 -11.97
C LEU A 315 -7.01 27.38 -12.08
N ILE A 316 -6.95 28.15 -13.16
CA ILE A 316 -5.97 29.23 -13.37
C ILE A 316 -6.66 30.50 -13.83
N LYS A 317 -5.98 31.63 -13.69
CA LYS A 317 -6.44 32.92 -14.22
C LYS A 317 -6.17 33.02 -15.71
N ASP A 318 -7.18 33.46 -16.46
CA ASP A 318 -7.01 33.87 -17.85
C ASP A 318 -6.43 35.29 -17.97
N GLU A 319 -6.23 35.75 -19.20
CA GLU A 319 -5.71 37.10 -19.50
C GLU A 319 -6.60 38.23 -18.95
N ASN A 320 -7.88 37.94 -18.68
CA ASN A 320 -8.84 38.88 -18.10
C ASN A 320 -8.94 38.73 -16.57
N ASN A 321 -8.00 38.01 -15.94
CA ASN A 321 -7.97 37.75 -14.51
C ASN A 321 -9.21 36.97 -14.00
N GLN A 322 -9.84 36.17 -14.87
CA GLN A 322 -10.96 35.30 -14.51
C GLN A 322 -10.47 33.87 -14.29
N TRP A 323 -10.98 33.22 -13.24
CA TRP A 323 -10.69 31.82 -12.96
C TRP A 323 -11.36 30.90 -13.98
N ARG A 324 -10.58 29.99 -14.56
CA ARG A 324 -11.02 29.00 -15.55
C ARG A 324 -10.52 27.62 -15.19
N VAL A 325 -11.31 26.60 -15.47
CA VAL A 325 -10.91 25.20 -15.25
C VAL A 325 -9.78 24.83 -16.21
N PHE A 326 -8.65 24.43 -15.65
CA PHE A 326 -7.46 24.01 -16.39
C PHE A 326 -7.39 22.49 -16.51
N ALA A 327 -7.68 21.76 -15.42
CA ALA A 327 -7.60 20.31 -15.37
C ALA A 327 -8.61 19.73 -14.36
N PHE A 328 -8.97 18.46 -14.55
CA PHE A 328 -9.84 17.72 -13.63
C PHE A 328 -9.32 16.27 -13.48
N GLY A 329 -9.16 15.82 -12.23
CA GLY A 329 -8.69 14.48 -11.90
C GLY A 329 -7.68 14.52 -10.77
N GLY A 330 -6.41 14.22 -11.05
CA GLY A 330 -5.32 14.34 -10.07
C GLY A 330 -4.86 15.79 -9.86
N HIS A 331 -4.06 16.00 -8.81
CA HIS A 331 -3.40 17.29 -8.58
C HIS A 331 -2.47 17.65 -9.75
N VAL A 332 -2.62 18.85 -10.30
CA VAL A 332 -1.79 19.35 -11.39
C VAL A 332 -1.35 20.77 -11.07
N ASP A 333 -0.04 20.97 -10.94
CA ASP A 333 0.55 22.31 -10.91
C ASP A 333 0.74 22.83 -12.34
N PRO A 334 0.06 23.92 -12.72
CA PRO A 334 0.21 24.48 -14.04
C PRO A 334 1.60 25.12 -14.16
N PHE A 335 2.36 24.72 -15.20
CA PHE A 335 3.60 25.41 -15.56
C PHE A 335 3.25 26.74 -16.22
N ILE A 336 3.06 27.78 -15.40
CA ILE A 336 2.89 29.14 -15.87
C ILE A 336 4.31 29.70 -16.09
N LYS A 337 4.69 29.88 -17.36
CA LYS A 337 5.96 30.50 -17.76
C LYS A 337 5.82 32.00 -17.94
#